data_AF-A0A1Q8ST70-F1
#
_entry.id   AF-A0A1Q8ST70-F1
#
_cell.length_a   1.000
_cell.length_b   1.000
_cell.length_c   1.000
_cell.angle_alpha   90.00
_cell.angle_beta   90.00
_cell.angle_gamma   90.00
#
_symmetry.space_group_name_H-M   'P 1'
#
loop_
_entity.id
_entity.type
_entity.pdbx_description
1 polymer ?
#
loop_
_entity_poly.entity_id
_entity_poly.type
_entity_poly.pdbx_seq_one_letter_code
_entity_poly.pdbx_strand_id
1 'polypeptide(L)'
;MSAQNGFDIIDHPPALRLRGDGETHELSPLWLRERTQAPDQLEPMTQQRLFDSHAIDVDLAITSLTAKGEDQVEVVFSDGHQEVFDLDMLREAALDESPFPEATPWDSTLDQTLVRHDWEAVIEDDAAFRRSLDAYLRYGYLILRNVPTDPERILEVGAKYGYVKETNFGRYFEVYSRPSGNDLAYRSVALGPHTDNPYRNPVPGIQLLHCLVNETSGGLSTLVDSLRGLEQLKREMPEGYELLKQTPVRFRFVDAGTELVTHRSMIQTDAEGRPTGVHYSPRLDKLPLLNDASTRLFHLARQRLGALFTDPSYEIRFALAAGELMLFDNSRVLHGRTSYDTNEGFRHLQGCYLDIDGPRERYASVAKLRQTEEEIA
;
A
#
# COMPACT_ATOMS: atom_id res chain seq x y z
N MET A 1 -26.46 -21.00 -28.43
CA MET A 1 -25.65 -20.11 -27.58
C MET A 1 -26.52 -18.96 -27.14
N SER A 2 -27.19 -19.11 -26.00
CA SER A 2 -27.82 -17.99 -25.31
C SER A 2 -26.71 -17.22 -24.59
N ALA A 3 -26.48 -15.97 -24.99
CA ALA A 3 -25.61 -15.08 -24.23
C ALA A 3 -26.35 -14.70 -22.95
N GLN A 4 -25.94 -15.26 -21.83
CA GLN A 4 -26.47 -14.93 -20.52
C GLN A 4 -25.38 -14.22 -19.76
N ASN A 5 -25.63 -12.96 -19.43
CA ASN A 5 -24.80 -12.17 -18.54
C ASN A 5 -23.28 -12.35 -18.83
N GLY A 6 -22.83 -12.10 -20.06
CA GLY A 6 -21.40 -12.19 -20.44
C GLY A 6 -20.79 -13.60 -20.52
N PHE A 7 -21.56 -14.66 -20.31
CA PHE A 7 -21.11 -16.05 -20.42
C PHE A 7 -21.66 -16.76 -21.67
N ASP A 8 -20.86 -17.70 -22.17
CA ASP A 8 -21.24 -18.72 -23.13
C ASP A 8 -21.35 -20.09 -22.44
N ILE A 9 -22.55 -20.65 -22.49
CA ILE A 9 -22.86 -22.00 -22.06
C ILE A 9 -22.76 -22.94 -23.26
N ILE A 10 -21.89 -23.94 -23.16
CA ILE A 10 -21.62 -24.92 -24.21
C ILE A 10 -22.03 -26.29 -23.71
N ASP A 11 -22.84 -26.99 -24.52
CA ASP A 11 -23.39 -28.30 -24.13
C ASP A 11 -22.41 -29.46 -24.43
N HIS A 12 -21.62 -29.36 -25.50
CA HIS A 12 -20.78 -30.47 -25.99
C HIS A 12 -19.41 -30.02 -26.55
N PRO A 13 -18.29 -30.36 -25.89
CA PRO A 13 -18.23 -30.82 -24.50
C PRO A 13 -18.79 -29.75 -23.54
N PRO A 14 -19.36 -30.13 -22.38
CA PRO A 14 -19.86 -29.17 -21.40
C PRO A 14 -18.77 -28.18 -20.98
N ALA A 15 -19.00 -26.89 -21.18
CA ALA A 15 -18.06 -25.84 -20.79
C ALA A 15 -18.78 -24.53 -20.50
N LEU A 16 -18.24 -23.78 -19.54
CA LEU A 16 -18.64 -22.40 -19.25
C LEU A 16 -17.52 -21.48 -19.68
N ARG A 17 -17.83 -20.47 -20.49
CA ARG A 17 -16.83 -19.51 -20.97
C ARG A 17 -17.23 -18.09 -20.61
N LEU A 18 -16.32 -17.33 -20.03
CA LEU A 18 -16.46 -15.91 -19.75
C LEU A 18 -15.99 -15.09 -20.97
N ARG A 19 -16.79 -14.12 -21.40
CA ARG A 19 -16.36 -13.13 -22.41
C ARG A 19 -15.70 -11.94 -21.70
N GLY A 20 -14.43 -11.67 -22.03
CA GLY A 20 -13.68 -10.47 -21.66
C GLY A 20 -13.36 -9.60 -22.88
N ASP A 21 -12.62 -8.51 -22.70
CA ASP A 21 -12.28 -7.47 -23.70
C ASP A 21 -11.75 -7.99 -25.07
N GLY A 22 -12.65 -8.54 -25.89
CA GLY A 22 -12.33 -9.17 -27.18
C GLY A 22 -11.87 -10.63 -27.12
N GLU A 23 -11.76 -11.23 -25.93
CA GLU A 23 -11.34 -12.63 -25.73
C GLU A 23 -12.42 -13.44 -24.99
N THR A 24 -12.33 -14.76 -25.09
CA THR A 24 -13.24 -15.68 -24.39
C THR A 24 -12.41 -16.71 -23.65
N HIS A 25 -12.59 -16.77 -22.33
CA HIS A 25 -11.84 -17.65 -21.44
C HIS A 25 -12.72 -18.78 -20.94
N GLU A 26 -12.32 -20.02 -21.21
CA GLU A 26 -12.98 -21.19 -20.65
C GLU A 26 -12.62 -21.35 -19.18
N LEU A 27 -13.65 -21.45 -18.33
CA LEU A 27 -13.48 -21.64 -16.90
C LEU A 27 -13.15 -23.10 -16.60
N SER A 28 -12.07 -23.31 -15.86
CA SER A 28 -11.63 -24.66 -15.46
C SER A 28 -12.68 -25.32 -14.53
N PRO A 29 -13.01 -26.61 -14.74
CA PRO A 29 -13.85 -27.36 -13.80
C PRO A 29 -13.31 -27.31 -12.37
N LEU A 30 -11.99 -27.40 -12.18
CA LEU A 30 -11.34 -27.29 -10.87
C LEU A 30 -11.58 -25.92 -10.24
N TRP A 31 -11.47 -24.86 -11.05
CA TRP A 31 -11.65 -23.47 -10.60
C TRP A 31 -13.09 -23.20 -10.16
N LEU A 32 -14.08 -23.77 -10.87
CA LEU A 32 -15.50 -23.71 -10.51
C LEU A 32 -15.77 -24.52 -9.24
N ARG A 33 -15.25 -25.75 -9.14
CA ARG A 33 -15.45 -26.64 -7.99
C ARG A 33 -14.92 -26.05 -6.68
N GLU A 34 -13.82 -25.30 -6.74
CA GLU A 34 -13.25 -24.59 -5.59
C GLU A 34 -14.04 -23.37 -5.11
N ARG A 35 -15.01 -22.91 -5.90
CA ARG A 35 -15.88 -21.74 -5.62
C ARG A 35 -17.27 -22.12 -5.14
N THR A 36 -17.46 -23.39 -4.80
CA THR A 36 -18.71 -23.88 -4.22
C THR A 36 -19.14 -23.02 -3.02
N GLN A 37 -20.41 -22.67 -3.02
CA GLN A 37 -21.15 -21.95 -1.98
C GLN A 37 -22.07 -22.90 -1.20
N ALA A 38 -22.01 -24.21 -1.46
CA ALA A 38 -22.83 -25.20 -0.77
C ALA A 38 -22.54 -25.17 0.75
N PRO A 39 -23.57 -25.13 1.63
CA PRO A 39 -23.37 -24.95 3.08
C PRO A 39 -22.54 -26.02 3.78
N ASP A 40 -22.40 -27.21 3.19
CA ASP A 40 -21.54 -28.30 3.66
C ASP A 40 -20.11 -28.21 3.12
N GLN A 41 -19.86 -27.33 2.15
CA GLN A 41 -18.56 -27.12 1.51
C GLN A 41 -17.92 -25.76 1.88
N LEU A 42 -18.72 -24.76 2.26
CA LEU A 42 -18.26 -23.42 2.61
C LEU A 42 -18.98 -22.93 3.86
N GLU A 43 -18.21 -22.47 4.86
CA GLU A 43 -18.78 -21.89 6.06
C GLU A 43 -19.30 -20.48 5.74
N PRO A 44 -20.61 -20.21 5.89
CA PRO A 44 -21.23 -18.99 5.36
C PRO A 44 -20.72 -17.69 6.01
N MET A 45 -20.32 -17.70 7.29
CA MET A 45 -19.91 -16.48 8.00
C MET A 45 -18.46 -16.08 7.69
N THR A 46 -17.56 -17.05 7.71
CA THR A 46 -16.11 -16.88 7.57
C THR A 46 -15.64 -17.06 6.14
N GLN A 47 -16.49 -17.63 5.27
CA GLN A 47 -16.17 -17.98 3.89
C GLN A 47 -14.96 -18.94 3.81
N GLN A 48 -14.73 -19.73 4.86
CA GLN A 48 -13.69 -20.76 4.88
C GLN A 48 -14.21 -22.07 4.28
N ARG A 49 -13.37 -22.71 3.46
CA ARG A 49 -13.67 -24.02 2.88
C ARG A 49 -13.79 -25.08 3.98
N LEU A 50 -14.81 -25.92 3.87
CA LEU A 50 -15.05 -27.09 4.73
C LEU A 50 -14.53 -28.39 4.11
N PHE A 51 -13.98 -28.31 2.89
CA PHE A 51 -13.33 -29.41 2.19
C PHE A 51 -11.83 -29.14 1.96
N ASP A 52 -11.06 -30.20 1.76
CA ASP A 52 -9.64 -30.09 1.36
C ASP A 52 -9.54 -29.95 -0.16
N SER A 53 -9.11 -28.79 -0.64
CA SER A 53 -8.93 -28.55 -2.08
C SER A 53 -7.86 -29.44 -2.71
N HIS A 54 -6.90 -29.97 -1.93
CA HIS A 54 -5.90 -30.90 -2.45
C HIS A 54 -6.47 -32.28 -2.77
N ALA A 55 -7.67 -32.60 -2.27
CA ALA A 55 -8.34 -33.86 -2.51
C ALA A 55 -9.21 -33.86 -3.79
N ILE A 56 -9.37 -32.72 -4.46
CA ILE A 56 -10.08 -32.64 -5.73
C ILE A 56 -9.27 -33.39 -6.80
N ASP A 57 -9.93 -34.30 -7.52
CA ASP A 57 -9.33 -35.02 -8.63
C ASP A 57 -8.87 -34.05 -9.72
N VAL A 58 -7.61 -34.14 -10.17
CA VAL A 58 -7.05 -33.25 -11.20
C VAL A 58 -7.75 -33.40 -12.55
N ASP A 59 -8.37 -34.56 -12.79
CA ASP A 59 -9.13 -34.87 -14.00
C ASP A 59 -10.62 -34.53 -13.84
N LEU A 60 -11.00 -33.73 -12.83
CA LEU A 60 -12.37 -33.28 -12.62
C LEU A 60 -12.94 -32.66 -13.90
N ALA A 61 -14.10 -33.16 -14.32
CA ALA A 61 -14.81 -32.71 -15.51
C ALA A 61 -16.20 -32.19 -15.17
N ILE A 62 -16.68 -31.26 -16.00
CA ILE A 62 -18.10 -30.90 -16.03
C ILE A 62 -18.81 -31.98 -16.85
N THR A 63 -19.77 -32.66 -16.22
CA THR A 63 -20.58 -33.70 -16.87
C THR A 63 -21.88 -33.15 -17.44
N SER A 64 -22.40 -32.07 -16.85
CA SER A 64 -23.59 -31.37 -17.33
C SER A 64 -23.54 -29.90 -16.90
N LEU A 65 -24.08 -29.03 -17.76
CA LEU A 65 -24.19 -27.60 -17.50
C LEU A 65 -25.54 -27.11 -18.03
N THR A 66 -26.35 -26.48 -17.17
CA THR A 66 -27.74 -26.10 -17.49
C THR A 66 -28.02 -24.68 -17.00
N ALA A 67 -28.39 -23.79 -17.92
CA ALA A 67 -28.87 -22.45 -17.56
C ALA A 67 -30.11 -22.51 -16.64
N LYS A 68 -30.10 -21.72 -15.56
CA LYS A 68 -31.23 -21.57 -14.63
C LYS A 68 -31.63 -20.09 -14.59
N GLY A 69 -32.54 -19.68 -15.47
CA GLY A 69 -32.87 -18.25 -15.60
C GLY A 69 -31.78 -17.48 -16.36
N GLU A 70 -31.65 -16.18 -16.11
CA GLU A 70 -30.71 -15.30 -16.83
C GLU A 70 -29.33 -15.20 -16.18
N ASP A 71 -29.25 -15.39 -14.85
CA ASP A 71 -28.06 -15.07 -14.05
C ASP A 71 -27.49 -16.27 -13.29
N GLN A 72 -28.02 -17.48 -13.51
CA GLN A 72 -27.55 -18.67 -12.81
C GLN A 72 -27.31 -19.85 -13.75
N VAL A 73 -26.38 -20.70 -13.32
CA VAL A 73 -26.00 -21.92 -14.04
C VAL A 73 -25.87 -23.09 -13.09
N GLU A 74 -26.57 -24.18 -13.37
CA GLU A 74 -26.38 -25.46 -12.70
C GLU A 74 -25.21 -26.21 -13.35
N VAL A 75 -24.25 -26.63 -12.54
CA VAL A 75 -23.05 -27.38 -12.95
C VAL A 75 -23.02 -28.70 -12.20
N VAL A 76 -22.83 -29.80 -12.93
CA VAL A 76 -22.68 -31.15 -12.37
C VAL A 76 -21.26 -31.64 -12.67
N PHE A 77 -20.52 -31.98 -11.63
CA PHE A 77 -19.12 -32.39 -11.70
C PHE A 77 -18.99 -33.93 -11.70
N SER A 78 -17.86 -34.43 -12.21
CA SER A 78 -17.57 -35.87 -12.28
C SER A 78 -17.30 -36.54 -10.92
N ASP A 79 -17.03 -35.76 -9.87
CA ASP A 79 -16.92 -36.23 -8.48
C ASP A 79 -18.29 -36.42 -7.80
N GLY A 80 -19.38 -36.10 -8.50
CA GLY A 80 -20.75 -36.16 -7.99
C GLY A 80 -21.23 -34.88 -7.31
N HIS A 81 -20.40 -33.84 -7.19
CA HIS A 81 -20.84 -32.53 -6.71
C HIS A 81 -21.76 -31.87 -7.75
N GLN A 82 -22.78 -31.18 -7.27
CA GLN A 82 -23.73 -30.45 -8.11
C GLN A 82 -24.12 -29.15 -7.42
N GLU A 83 -24.13 -28.05 -8.17
CA GLU A 83 -24.43 -26.74 -7.62
C GLU A 83 -24.98 -25.78 -8.67
N VAL A 84 -25.77 -24.81 -8.20
CA VAL A 84 -26.21 -23.65 -8.98
C VAL A 84 -25.33 -22.47 -8.60
N PHE A 85 -24.53 -21.98 -9.55
CA PHE A 85 -23.69 -20.80 -9.38
C PHE A 85 -24.41 -19.55 -9.88
N ASP A 86 -24.17 -18.44 -9.18
CA ASP A 86 -24.48 -17.09 -9.65
C ASP A 86 -23.41 -16.62 -10.64
N LEU A 87 -23.82 -16.18 -11.83
CA LEU A 87 -22.91 -15.80 -12.91
C LEU A 87 -22.15 -14.50 -12.59
N ASP A 88 -22.76 -13.55 -11.87
CA ASP A 88 -22.08 -12.31 -11.50
C ASP A 88 -20.98 -12.59 -10.45
N MET A 89 -21.24 -13.46 -9.47
CA MET A 89 -20.21 -13.92 -8.53
C MET A 89 -19.03 -14.59 -9.25
N LEU A 90 -19.31 -15.45 -10.24
CA LEU A 90 -18.24 -16.08 -11.04
C LEU A 90 -17.47 -15.04 -11.86
N ARG A 91 -18.14 -14.02 -12.39
CA ARG A 91 -17.48 -12.94 -13.13
C ARG A 91 -16.57 -12.13 -12.20
N GLU A 92 -17.08 -11.67 -11.07
CA GLU A 92 -16.30 -10.92 -10.08
C GLU A 92 -15.05 -11.70 -9.64
N ALA A 93 -15.22 -12.99 -9.32
CA ALA A 93 -14.11 -13.85 -8.92
C ALA A 93 -13.11 -14.16 -10.05
N ALA A 94 -13.50 -13.99 -11.31
CA ALA A 94 -12.62 -14.17 -12.47
C ALA A 94 -11.88 -12.88 -12.85
N LEU A 95 -12.52 -11.72 -12.67
CA LEU A 95 -11.91 -10.41 -12.89
C LEU A 95 -10.96 -10.00 -11.75
N ASP A 96 -11.16 -10.56 -10.54
CA ASP A 96 -10.37 -10.26 -9.33
C ASP A 96 -10.31 -8.75 -9.05
N GLU A 97 -11.46 -8.07 -9.20
CA GLU A 97 -11.56 -6.63 -8.99
C GLU A 97 -11.30 -6.29 -7.52
N SER A 98 -10.32 -5.42 -7.29
CA SER A 98 -10.01 -4.95 -5.95
C SER A 98 -11.10 -3.98 -5.48
N PRO A 99 -11.74 -4.22 -4.31
CA PRO A 99 -12.70 -3.28 -3.73
C PRO A 99 -12.01 -2.04 -3.13
N PHE A 100 -10.68 -1.99 -3.14
CA PHE A 100 -9.88 -0.91 -2.59
C PHE A 100 -9.61 0.17 -3.64
N PRO A 101 -9.47 1.44 -3.22
CA PRO A 101 -9.07 2.54 -4.10
C PRO A 101 -7.75 2.24 -4.80
N GLU A 102 -7.71 2.48 -6.10
CA GLU A 102 -6.48 2.35 -6.89
C GLU A 102 -5.47 3.45 -6.56
N ALA A 103 -4.20 3.06 -6.43
CA ALA A 103 -3.11 3.99 -6.24
C ALA A 103 -2.97 4.92 -7.45
N THR A 104 -2.99 6.23 -7.22
CA THR A 104 -2.81 7.27 -8.25
C THR A 104 -1.49 7.99 -8.01
N PRO A 105 -0.48 7.83 -8.89
CA PRO A 105 0.78 8.56 -8.81
C PRO A 105 0.58 10.08 -8.88
N TRP A 106 1.36 10.84 -8.12
CA TRP A 106 1.21 12.30 -8.07
C TRP A 106 2.54 13.07 -8.09
N ASP A 107 2.46 14.36 -8.38
CA ASP A 107 3.55 15.33 -8.35
C ASP A 107 3.13 16.59 -7.55
N SER A 108 3.88 17.69 -7.66
CA SER A 108 3.61 18.89 -6.84
C SER A 108 2.29 19.60 -7.16
N THR A 109 1.58 19.18 -8.21
CA THR A 109 0.27 19.72 -8.60
C THR A 109 -0.92 19.09 -7.87
N LEU A 110 -0.70 18.05 -7.04
CA LEU A 110 -1.76 17.38 -6.29
C LEU A 110 -2.56 18.36 -5.42
N ASP A 111 -3.88 18.36 -5.59
CA ASP A 111 -4.78 19.13 -4.74
C ASP A 111 -4.69 18.67 -3.28
N GLN A 112 -4.12 19.56 -2.48
CA GLN A 112 -3.82 19.37 -1.06
C GLN A 112 -5.06 19.24 -0.18
N THR A 113 -6.25 19.58 -0.68
CA THR A 113 -7.53 19.38 0.03
C THR A 113 -7.97 17.92 0.04
N LEU A 114 -7.52 17.11 -0.93
CA LEU A 114 -7.88 15.68 -1.03
C LEU A 114 -7.21 14.82 0.04
N VAL A 115 -6.09 15.29 0.60
CA VAL A 115 -5.25 14.57 1.57
C VAL A 115 -5.28 15.20 2.97
N ARG A 116 -6.05 16.28 3.16
CA ARG A 116 -6.17 16.97 4.45
C ARG A 116 -7.52 16.72 5.08
N HIS A 117 -7.50 16.09 6.24
CA HIS A 117 -8.70 15.75 6.99
C HIS A 117 -8.66 16.37 8.38
N ASP A 118 -9.84 16.51 8.97
CA ASP A 118 -10.00 16.97 10.34
C ASP A 118 -10.09 15.76 11.27
N TRP A 119 -9.29 15.73 12.34
CA TRP A 119 -9.22 14.60 13.25
C TRP A 119 -10.52 14.39 14.02
N GLU A 120 -11.18 15.47 14.47
CA GLU A 120 -12.45 15.40 15.21
C GLU A 120 -13.56 14.80 14.32
N ALA A 121 -13.64 15.22 13.06
CA ALA A 121 -14.56 14.61 12.10
C ALA A 121 -14.24 13.13 11.83
N VAL A 122 -12.96 12.77 11.73
CA VAL A 122 -12.53 11.37 11.47
C VAL A 122 -12.90 10.42 12.62
N ILE A 123 -12.92 10.90 13.87
CA ILE A 123 -13.31 10.06 15.01
C ILE A 123 -14.83 9.94 15.16
N GLU A 124 -15.60 10.95 14.72
CA GLU A 124 -17.07 11.01 14.90
C GLU A 124 -17.88 10.49 13.70
N ASP A 125 -17.36 10.59 12.47
CA ASP A 125 -18.09 10.26 11.23
C ASP A 125 -17.34 9.19 10.41
N ASP A 126 -17.96 8.02 10.24
CA ASP A 126 -17.43 6.93 9.42
C ASP A 126 -17.26 7.32 7.95
N ALA A 127 -18.05 8.25 7.42
CA ALA A 127 -17.86 8.76 6.07
C ALA A 127 -16.59 9.63 5.98
N ALA A 128 -16.31 10.45 7.00
CA ALA A 128 -15.06 11.21 7.10
C ALA A 128 -13.85 10.27 7.26
N PHE A 129 -13.96 9.25 8.10
CA PHE A 129 -12.92 8.25 8.26
C PHE A 129 -12.65 7.50 6.96
N ARG A 130 -13.70 7.04 6.25
CA ARG A 130 -13.57 6.40 4.94
C ARG A 130 -12.90 7.30 3.92
N ARG A 131 -13.26 8.59 3.85
CA ARG A 131 -12.60 9.56 2.95
C ARG A 131 -11.10 9.68 3.26
N SER A 132 -10.73 9.67 4.54
CA SER A 132 -9.30 9.70 4.93
C SER A 132 -8.56 8.42 4.53
N LEU A 133 -9.19 7.25 4.68
CA LEU A 133 -8.62 5.97 4.24
C LEU A 133 -8.51 5.91 2.70
N ASP A 134 -9.49 6.44 1.97
CA ASP A 134 -9.43 6.57 0.51
C ASP A 134 -8.22 7.40 0.08
N ALA A 135 -8.05 8.57 0.69
CA ALA A 135 -6.91 9.44 0.41
C ALA A 135 -5.57 8.73 0.67
N TYR A 136 -5.44 8.02 1.80
CA TYR A 136 -4.24 7.24 2.09
C TYR A 136 -4.00 6.13 1.07
N LEU A 137 -5.01 5.31 0.75
CA LEU A 137 -4.85 4.18 -0.18
C LEU A 137 -4.55 4.67 -1.60
N ARG A 138 -5.15 5.79 -2.02
CA ARG A 138 -4.98 6.38 -3.35
C ARG A 138 -3.65 7.12 -3.49
N TYR A 139 -3.29 7.98 -2.54
CA TYR A 139 -2.13 8.89 -2.65
C TYR A 139 -0.93 8.46 -1.79
N GLY A 140 -1.08 7.46 -0.92
CA GLY A 140 0.00 6.98 -0.05
C GLY A 140 0.28 7.88 1.15
N TYR A 141 -0.46 8.98 1.34
CA TYR A 141 -0.36 9.80 2.55
C TYR A 141 -1.63 10.61 2.83
N LEU A 142 -1.73 11.10 4.06
CA LEU A 142 -2.69 12.09 4.50
C LEU A 142 -2.10 12.99 5.59
N ILE A 143 -2.77 14.11 5.85
CA ILE A 143 -2.50 15.02 6.97
C ILE A 143 -3.81 15.19 7.75
N LEU A 144 -3.73 14.93 9.05
CA LEU A 144 -4.79 15.20 10.02
C LEU A 144 -4.52 16.54 10.70
N ARG A 145 -5.54 17.37 10.77
CA ARG A 145 -5.53 18.64 11.52
C ARG A 145 -6.28 18.47 12.83
N ASN A 146 -6.01 19.36 13.77
CA ASN A 146 -6.69 19.40 15.07
C ASN A 146 -6.52 18.11 15.90
N VAL A 147 -5.36 17.45 15.75
CA VAL A 147 -4.94 16.37 16.65
C VAL A 147 -4.46 17.01 17.96
N PRO A 148 -4.95 16.60 19.14
CA PRO A 148 -4.51 17.18 20.41
C PRO A 148 -3.01 16.99 20.64
N THR A 149 -2.30 18.01 21.10
CA THR A 149 -0.85 17.96 21.33
C THR A 149 -0.44 17.34 22.67
N ASP A 150 -1.32 16.54 23.27
CA ASP A 150 -1.02 15.78 24.50
C ASP A 150 0.01 14.67 24.21
N PRO A 151 0.83 14.28 25.20
CA PRO A 151 1.74 13.15 25.05
C PRO A 151 1.00 11.89 24.58
N GLU A 152 1.65 11.11 23.70
CA GLU A 152 1.18 9.80 23.23
C GLU A 152 -0.07 9.83 22.34
N ARG A 153 -0.60 11.02 22.00
CA ARG A 153 -1.76 11.12 21.08
C ARG A 153 -1.52 10.44 19.74
N ILE A 154 -0.27 10.43 19.27
CA ILE A 154 0.13 9.72 18.05
C ILE A 154 -0.21 8.22 18.08
N LEU A 155 -0.18 7.57 19.25
CA LEU A 155 -0.51 6.14 19.39
C LEU A 155 -2.01 5.90 19.24
N GLU A 156 -2.85 6.83 19.73
CA GLU A 156 -4.31 6.78 19.54
C GLU A 156 -4.68 6.92 18.06
N VAL A 157 -4.08 7.90 17.39
CA VAL A 157 -4.24 8.08 15.94
C VAL A 157 -3.74 6.82 15.21
N GLY A 158 -2.56 6.31 15.56
CA GLY A 158 -2.00 5.10 14.98
C GLY A 158 -2.94 3.90 15.10
N ALA A 159 -3.57 3.70 16.26
CA ALA A 159 -4.52 2.61 16.50
C ALA A 159 -5.82 2.73 15.69
N LYS A 160 -6.25 3.96 15.35
CA LYS A 160 -7.40 4.19 14.48
C LYS A 160 -7.13 3.71 13.05
N TYR A 161 -5.91 3.88 12.55
CA TYR A 161 -5.53 3.48 11.18
C TYR A 161 -4.91 2.08 11.06
N GLY A 162 -4.43 1.48 12.14
CA GLY A 162 -3.81 0.16 12.08
C GLY A 162 -3.21 -0.28 13.41
N TYR A 163 -2.09 -1.00 13.34
CA TYR A 163 -1.41 -1.55 14.52
C TYR A 163 -0.04 -0.91 14.67
N VAL A 164 0.26 -0.43 15.88
CA VAL A 164 1.55 0.20 16.17
C VAL A 164 2.66 -0.85 16.14
N LYS A 165 3.66 -0.59 15.30
CA LYS A 165 4.86 -1.40 15.16
C LYS A 165 5.95 -0.91 16.11
N GLU A 166 6.14 -1.62 17.21
CA GLU A 166 7.22 -1.35 18.15
C GLU A 166 8.59 -1.72 17.54
N THR A 167 9.60 -0.88 17.80
CA THR A 167 10.98 -1.09 17.38
C THR A 167 11.94 -0.89 18.55
N ASN A 168 13.25 -1.00 18.34
CA ASN A 168 14.24 -0.60 19.35
C ASN A 168 14.21 0.92 19.67
N PHE A 169 13.45 1.72 18.93
CA PHE A 169 13.16 3.12 19.25
C PHE A 169 11.94 3.29 20.16
N GLY A 170 11.26 2.19 20.54
CA GLY A 170 10.03 2.17 21.33
C GLY A 170 8.76 2.07 20.47
N ARG A 171 7.62 2.25 21.13
CA ARG A 171 6.29 2.33 20.49
C ARG A 171 6.10 3.63 19.72
N TYR A 172 6.72 4.70 20.21
CA TYR A 172 6.90 5.99 19.54
C TYR A 172 8.27 6.54 19.94
N PHE A 173 8.75 7.53 19.19
CA PHE A 173 10.03 8.20 19.41
C PHE A 173 9.87 9.72 19.31
N GLU A 174 10.81 10.43 19.92
CA GLU A 174 10.78 11.88 20.03
C GLU A 174 11.75 12.53 19.05
N VAL A 175 11.30 13.57 18.35
CA VAL A 175 12.07 14.34 17.37
C VAL A 175 12.03 15.83 17.75
N TYR A 176 12.99 16.27 18.56
CA TYR A 176 13.06 17.67 19.01
C TYR A 176 14.42 18.31 18.74
N SER A 177 14.46 19.56 18.30
CA SER A 177 15.72 20.32 18.23
C SER A 177 16.03 20.95 19.59
N ARG A 178 17.24 20.69 20.11
CA ARG A 178 17.81 21.49 21.22
C ARG A 178 18.98 22.33 20.68
N PRO A 179 19.17 23.56 21.17
CA PRO A 179 20.31 24.42 20.78
C PRO A 179 21.72 23.81 20.98
N SER A 180 21.85 22.63 21.58
CA SER A 180 23.12 21.97 21.90
C SER A 180 23.16 20.44 21.64
N GLY A 181 22.32 19.89 20.76
CA GLY A 181 22.24 18.43 20.48
C GLY A 181 23.35 17.90 19.54
N ASN A 182 23.89 16.71 19.83
CA ASN A 182 25.07 16.16 19.12
C ASN A 182 24.74 15.15 17.97
N ASP A 183 23.49 14.73 17.81
CA ASP A 183 23.08 13.73 16.80
C ASP A 183 22.51 14.42 15.53
N LEU A 184 22.78 13.86 14.36
CA LEU A 184 22.52 14.42 13.02
C LEU A 184 21.03 14.52 12.67
N ALA A 185 20.16 13.66 13.21
CA ALA A 185 18.70 13.87 13.14
C ALA A 185 18.27 15.17 13.87
N TYR A 186 19.10 15.61 14.82
CA TYR A 186 18.94 16.78 15.66
C TYR A 186 19.77 18.00 15.21
N ARG A 187 20.40 17.94 14.02
CA ARG A 187 21.09 19.09 13.41
C ARG A 187 20.19 19.80 12.39
N SER A 188 20.33 21.12 12.28
CA SER A 188 19.63 22.04 11.36
C SER A 188 19.81 21.76 9.85
N VAL A 189 20.58 20.74 9.48
CA VAL A 189 20.86 20.38 8.09
C VAL A 189 19.63 19.75 7.45
N ALA A 190 19.38 20.10 6.19
CA ALA A 190 18.30 19.52 5.39
C ALA A 190 18.42 17.98 5.35
N LEU A 191 17.28 17.30 5.46
CA LEU A 191 17.17 15.87 5.27
C LEU A 191 16.53 15.65 3.91
N GLY A 192 17.31 15.16 2.95
CA GLY A 192 16.80 14.86 1.61
C GLY A 192 15.76 13.74 1.61
N PRO A 193 15.03 13.55 0.49
CA PRO A 193 14.02 12.51 0.35
C PRO A 193 14.57 11.13 0.68
N HIS A 194 13.88 10.40 1.55
CA HIS A 194 14.21 9.03 1.94
C HIS A 194 12.98 8.26 2.43
N THR A 195 13.13 6.94 2.46
CA THR A 195 12.26 6.00 3.16
C THR A 195 12.96 5.52 4.43
N ASP A 196 12.20 5.36 5.50
CA ASP A 196 12.74 4.99 6.80
C ASP A 196 13.01 3.50 6.91
N ASN A 197 14.06 3.17 7.67
CA ASN A 197 14.31 1.82 8.15
C ASN A 197 14.38 0.73 7.06
N PRO A 198 14.96 0.95 5.86
CA PRO A 198 15.02 -0.06 4.80
C PRO A 198 15.89 -1.27 5.17
N TYR A 199 16.64 -1.18 6.28
CA TYR A 199 17.42 -2.26 6.87
C TYR A 199 16.60 -3.30 7.67
N ARG A 200 15.32 -3.02 7.98
CA ARG A 200 14.42 -3.97 8.66
C ARG A 200 13.75 -4.92 7.68
N ASN A 201 13.33 -6.09 8.14
CA ASN A 201 12.48 -7.00 7.38
C ASN A 201 11.44 -7.67 8.31
N PRO A 202 10.13 -7.40 8.15
CA PRO A 202 9.55 -6.44 7.20
C PRO A 202 9.97 -4.99 7.50
N VAL A 203 9.97 -4.14 6.46
CA VAL A 203 10.14 -2.69 6.63
C VAL A 203 8.91 -2.13 7.38
N PRO A 204 9.05 -1.12 8.25
CA PRO A 204 7.89 -0.43 8.78
C PRO A 204 7.06 0.14 7.63
N GLY A 205 5.79 -0.26 7.55
CA GLY A 205 4.95 0.01 6.38
C GLY A 205 4.48 1.46 6.33
N ILE A 206 4.08 1.99 7.48
CA ILE A 206 3.52 3.34 7.59
C ILE A 206 4.34 4.10 8.63
N GLN A 207 4.64 5.37 8.36
CA GLN A 207 5.20 6.29 9.34
C GLN A 207 4.19 7.39 9.67
N LEU A 208 4.09 7.70 10.96
CA LEU A 208 3.34 8.85 11.46
C LEU A 208 4.33 9.85 12.04
N LEU A 209 4.09 11.13 11.79
CA LEU A 209 4.80 12.24 12.40
C LEU A 209 3.80 13.29 12.87
N HIS A 210 3.69 13.46 14.18
CA HIS A 210 2.77 14.38 14.85
C HIS A 210 3.53 15.58 15.37
N CYS A 211 3.15 16.80 14.97
CA CYS A 211 3.77 18.02 15.46
C CYS A 211 3.10 18.49 16.75
N LEU A 212 3.88 18.51 17.84
CA LEU A 212 3.43 19.05 19.12
C LEU A 212 3.75 20.54 19.24
N VAL A 213 4.94 20.94 18.78
CA VAL A 213 5.40 22.33 18.79
C VAL A 213 6.17 22.62 17.49
N ASN A 214 5.90 23.75 16.86
CA ASN A 214 6.69 24.28 15.76
C ASN A 214 6.71 25.81 15.80
N GLU A 215 7.83 26.36 16.29
CA GLU A 215 8.11 27.80 16.36
C GLU A 215 9.19 28.22 15.34
N THR A 216 9.49 27.36 14.37
CA THR A 216 10.55 27.60 13.37
C THR A 216 9.96 28.02 12.03
N SER A 217 10.62 28.94 11.33
CA SER A 217 10.18 29.39 10.00
C SER A 217 10.63 28.46 8.86
N GLY A 218 11.70 27.70 9.08
CA GLY A 218 12.19 26.65 8.19
C GLY A 218 11.69 25.24 8.56
N GLY A 219 12.40 24.20 8.12
CA GLY A 219 12.12 22.84 8.59
C GLY A 219 10.82 22.28 8.04
N LEU A 220 10.43 22.80 6.88
CA LEU A 220 9.24 22.42 6.13
C LEU A 220 9.36 20.95 5.77
N SER A 221 8.30 20.18 6.04
CA SER A 221 8.18 18.80 5.60
C SER A 221 8.18 18.76 4.08
N THR A 222 8.87 17.79 3.51
CA THR A 222 8.84 17.50 2.08
C THR A 222 8.33 16.09 1.84
N LEU A 223 7.49 15.92 0.82
CA LEU A 223 6.95 14.62 0.39
C LEU A 223 7.09 14.48 -1.13
N VAL A 224 7.42 13.27 -1.58
CA VAL A 224 7.57 12.94 -3.00
C VAL A 224 7.03 11.54 -3.26
N ASP A 225 6.19 11.37 -4.29
CA ASP A 225 5.69 10.06 -4.70
C ASP A 225 6.76 9.30 -5.49
N SER A 226 7.18 8.15 -4.96
CA SER A 226 8.12 7.30 -5.69
C SER A 226 7.52 6.75 -6.99
N LEU A 227 6.22 6.46 -7.04
CA LEU A 227 5.60 5.87 -8.22
C LEU A 227 5.73 6.80 -9.42
N ARG A 228 5.51 8.09 -9.20
CA ARG A 228 5.65 9.12 -10.24
C ARG A 228 7.09 9.26 -10.72
N GLY A 229 8.06 9.25 -9.79
CA GLY A 229 9.48 9.26 -10.15
C GLY A 229 9.91 7.99 -10.91
N LEU A 230 9.34 6.83 -10.54
CA LEU A 230 9.62 5.55 -11.19
C LEU A 230 9.03 5.46 -12.61
N GLU A 231 7.82 5.98 -12.85
CA GLU A 231 7.26 6.13 -14.21
C GLU A 231 8.21 6.92 -15.11
N GLN A 232 8.69 8.06 -14.60
CA GLN A 232 9.58 8.94 -15.34
C GLN A 232 10.93 8.28 -15.60
N LEU A 233 11.50 7.59 -14.61
CA LEU A 233 12.75 6.84 -14.76
C LEU A 233 12.60 5.70 -15.77
N LYS A 234 11.52 4.91 -15.71
CA LYS A 234 11.25 3.82 -16.64
C LYS A 234 11.18 4.31 -18.08
N ARG A 235 10.57 5.49 -18.29
CA ARG A 235 10.48 6.13 -19.62
C ARG A 235 11.83 6.61 -20.15
N GLU A 236 12.67 7.18 -19.30
CA GLU A 236 13.95 7.79 -19.73
C GLU A 236 15.12 6.79 -19.77
N MET A 237 15.11 5.81 -18.85
CA MET A 237 16.21 4.89 -18.60
C MET A 237 15.68 3.48 -18.28
N PRO A 238 15.01 2.78 -19.23
CA PRO A 238 14.39 1.48 -18.97
C PRO A 238 15.39 0.42 -18.48
N GLU A 239 16.61 0.39 -19.00
CA GLU A 239 17.67 -0.53 -18.55
C GLU A 239 18.12 -0.21 -17.10
N GLY A 240 18.21 1.07 -16.77
CA GLY A 240 18.55 1.53 -15.41
C GLY A 240 17.43 1.20 -14.42
N TYR A 241 16.18 1.40 -14.82
CA TYR A 241 14.99 1.01 -14.06
C TYR A 241 15.00 -0.49 -13.75
N GLU A 242 15.17 -1.36 -14.76
CA GLU A 242 15.23 -2.81 -14.54
C GLU A 242 16.41 -3.21 -13.65
N LEU A 243 17.57 -2.55 -13.80
CA LEU A 243 18.71 -2.81 -12.93
C LEU A 243 18.44 -2.44 -11.46
N LEU A 244 17.79 -1.31 -11.18
CA LEU A 244 17.40 -0.90 -9.82
C LEU A 244 16.31 -1.82 -9.23
N LYS A 245 15.45 -2.39 -10.08
CA LYS A 245 14.41 -3.36 -9.72
C LYS A 245 14.98 -4.74 -9.40
N GLN A 246 16.00 -5.19 -10.12
CA GLN A 246 16.50 -6.56 -10.02
C GLN A 246 17.73 -6.72 -9.14
N THR A 247 18.48 -5.64 -8.87
CA THR A 247 19.74 -5.70 -8.10
C THR A 247 19.50 -5.43 -6.62
N PRO A 248 19.65 -6.42 -5.71
CA PRO A 248 19.55 -6.17 -4.29
C PRO A 248 20.77 -5.38 -3.79
N VAL A 249 20.53 -4.30 -3.06
CA VAL A 249 21.55 -3.56 -2.32
C VAL A 249 21.46 -3.90 -0.85
N ARG A 250 22.60 -3.81 -0.16
CA ARG A 250 22.68 -4.03 1.29
C ARG A 250 22.29 -2.76 2.02
N PHE A 251 21.32 -2.83 2.93
CA PHE A 251 21.03 -1.80 3.91
C PHE A 251 21.57 -2.22 5.27
N ARG A 252 22.19 -1.29 6.02
CA ARG A 252 22.70 -1.55 7.37
C ARG A 252 22.44 -0.38 8.31
N PHE A 253 22.00 -0.70 9.51
CA PHE A 253 21.96 0.18 10.65
C PHE A 253 22.78 -0.41 11.80
N VAL A 254 23.56 0.43 12.47
CA VAL A 254 24.36 0.06 13.64
C VAL A 254 24.18 1.15 14.69
N ASP A 255 23.82 0.75 15.89
CA ASP A 255 23.69 1.59 17.07
C ASP A 255 24.13 0.81 18.32
N ALA A 256 24.20 1.47 19.48
CA ALA A 256 24.57 0.85 20.74
C ALA A 256 23.69 -0.38 21.04
N GLY A 257 24.28 -1.57 20.92
CA GLY A 257 23.61 -2.84 21.19
C GLY A 257 22.65 -3.33 20.09
N THR A 258 22.54 -2.63 18.96
CA THR A 258 21.66 -3.03 17.84
C THR A 258 22.39 -2.98 16.50
N GLU A 259 22.36 -4.09 15.76
CA GLU A 259 22.77 -4.12 14.36
C GLU A 259 21.68 -4.79 13.51
N LEU A 260 21.27 -4.11 12.44
CA LEU A 260 20.26 -4.60 11.50
C LEU A 260 20.83 -4.56 10.09
N VAL A 261 20.67 -5.65 9.36
CA VAL A 261 21.15 -5.81 7.99
C VAL A 261 20.09 -6.52 7.17
N THR A 262 19.83 -6.00 5.98
CA THR A 262 19.04 -6.71 4.98
C THR A 262 19.55 -6.42 3.57
N HIS A 263 19.11 -7.22 2.60
CA HIS A 263 19.33 -6.98 1.19
C HIS A 263 17.99 -6.89 0.48
N ARG A 264 17.80 -5.85 -0.33
CA ARG A 264 16.57 -5.62 -1.09
C ARG A 264 16.85 -4.73 -2.30
N SER A 265 16.06 -4.86 -3.35
CA SER A 265 16.10 -3.97 -4.51
C SER A 265 15.68 -2.55 -4.11
N MET A 266 16.14 -1.55 -4.87
CA MET A 266 15.70 -0.16 -4.65
C MET A 266 14.26 0.05 -5.06
N ILE A 267 13.78 -0.66 -6.08
CA ILE A 267 12.37 -0.61 -6.51
C ILE A 267 11.66 -1.81 -5.88
N GLN A 268 10.61 -1.53 -5.11
CA GLN A 268 9.71 -2.54 -4.55
C GLN A 268 8.62 -2.85 -5.57
N THR A 269 8.28 -4.13 -5.73
CA THR A 269 7.19 -4.56 -6.61
C THR A 269 6.24 -5.52 -5.93
N ASP A 270 5.02 -5.61 -6.45
CA ASP A 270 4.09 -6.69 -6.15
C ASP A 270 4.46 -8.01 -6.86
N ALA A 271 3.59 -9.02 -6.74
CA ALA A 271 3.78 -10.34 -7.34
C ALA A 271 3.75 -10.32 -8.87
N GLU A 272 3.06 -9.34 -9.47
CA GLU A 272 2.99 -9.12 -10.92
C GLU A 272 4.17 -8.26 -11.43
N GLY A 273 5.05 -7.82 -10.53
CA GLY A 273 6.22 -7.01 -10.87
C GLY A 273 5.91 -5.54 -11.13
N ARG A 274 4.72 -5.06 -10.76
CA ARG A 274 4.34 -3.64 -10.80
C ARG A 274 4.98 -2.91 -9.61
N PRO A 275 5.52 -1.70 -9.81
CA PRO A 275 6.15 -0.95 -8.73
C PRO A 275 5.12 -0.53 -7.68
N THR A 276 5.43 -0.82 -6.41
CA THR A 276 4.62 -0.42 -5.24
C THR A 276 5.31 0.65 -4.40
N GLY A 277 6.60 0.89 -4.64
CA GLY A 277 7.36 1.91 -3.93
C GLY A 277 8.87 1.76 -4.15
N VAL A 278 9.65 2.33 -3.24
CA VAL A 278 11.10 2.25 -3.20
C VAL A 278 11.62 1.93 -1.81
N HIS A 279 12.82 1.35 -1.76
CA HIS A 279 13.67 1.34 -0.58
C HIS A 279 14.82 2.29 -0.86
N TYR A 280 14.67 3.54 -0.43
CA TYR A 280 15.57 4.63 -0.81
C TYR A 280 16.10 5.34 0.43
N SER A 281 17.32 5.01 0.83
CA SER A 281 18.04 5.75 1.87
C SER A 281 19.51 5.86 1.45
N PRO A 282 19.90 6.95 0.76
CA PRO A 282 21.26 7.13 0.20
C PRO A 282 22.39 7.11 1.24
N ARG A 283 22.05 7.12 2.53
CA ARG A 283 22.98 7.08 3.66
C ARG A 283 23.28 5.66 4.13
N LEU A 284 22.43 4.70 3.75
CA LEU A 284 22.39 3.35 4.34
C LEU A 284 22.57 2.25 3.31
N ASP A 285 22.49 2.56 2.00
CA ASP A 285 22.64 1.59 0.92
C ASP A 285 24.11 1.31 0.60
N LYS A 286 24.41 0.04 0.27
CA LYS A 286 25.71 -0.40 -0.25
C LYS A 286 25.49 -1.36 -1.41
N LEU A 287 26.07 -1.02 -2.57
CA LEU A 287 25.96 -1.84 -3.77
C LEU A 287 26.65 -3.21 -3.60
N PRO A 288 26.13 -4.26 -4.25
CA PRO A 288 26.86 -5.51 -4.43
C PRO A 288 28.02 -5.33 -5.42
N LEU A 289 28.89 -6.34 -5.52
CA LEU A 289 29.92 -6.37 -6.56
C LEU A 289 29.26 -6.61 -7.93
N LEU A 290 29.35 -5.63 -8.82
CA LEU A 290 28.89 -5.70 -10.21
C LEU A 290 30.08 -5.50 -11.16
N ASN A 291 29.91 -5.84 -12.44
CA ASN A 291 30.88 -5.43 -13.46
C ASN A 291 30.85 -3.89 -13.65
N ASP A 292 31.89 -3.31 -14.27
CA ASP A 292 32.04 -1.85 -14.39
C ASP A 292 30.86 -1.20 -15.14
N ALA A 293 30.37 -1.81 -16.22
CA ALA A 293 29.26 -1.28 -17.00
C ALA A 293 27.95 -1.23 -16.19
N SER A 294 27.59 -2.33 -15.52
CA SER A 294 26.42 -2.39 -14.64
C SER A 294 26.56 -1.45 -13.44
N THR A 295 27.76 -1.32 -12.87
CA THR A 295 28.03 -0.37 -11.78
C THR A 295 27.76 1.07 -12.23
N ARG A 296 28.28 1.47 -13.41
CA ARG A 296 28.05 2.80 -13.98
C ARG A 296 26.57 3.04 -14.28
N LEU A 297 25.89 2.08 -14.90
CA LEU A 297 24.46 2.17 -15.20
C LEU A 297 23.61 2.31 -13.93
N PHE A 298 23.91 1.52 -12.89
CA PHE A 298 23.24 1.62 -11.59
C PHE A 298 23.41 3.02 -10.99
N HIS A 299 24.65 3.54 -11.01
CA HIS A 299 24.94 4.88 -10.51
C HIS A 299 24.21 5.97 -11.29
N LEU A 300 24.15 5.88 -12.63
CA LEU A 300 23.42 6.82 -13.47
C LEU A 300 21.91 6.78 -13.17
N ALA A 301 21.32 5.58 -13.07
CA ALA A 301 19.91 5.41 -12.74
C ALA A 301 19.59 5.98 -11.34
N ARG A 302 20.44 5.71 -10.35
CA ARG A 302 20.30 6.26 -8.99
C ARG A 302 20.45 7.78 -8.95
N GLN A 303 21.38 8.33 -9.73
CA GLN A 303 21.54 9.79 -9.86
C GLN A 303 20.30 10.42 -10.48
N ARG A 304 19.75 9.81 -11.54
CA ARG A 304 18.54 10.33 -12.16
C ARG A 304 17.34 10.25 -11.23
N LEU A 305 17.16 9.12 -10.54
CA LEU A 305 16.11 8.95 -9.55
C LEU A 305 16.23 9.96 -8.40
N GLY A 306 17.44 10.18 -7.90
CA GLY A 306 17.71 11.21 -6.90
C GLY A 306 17.37 12.62 -7.40
N ALA A 307 17.72 12.94 -8.65
CA ALA A 307 17.38 14.22 -9.26
C ALA A 307 15.86 14.43 -9.35
N LEU A 308 15.11 13.41 -9.79
CA LEU A 308 13.65 13.43 -9.83
C LEU A 308 13.05 13.64 -8.44
N PHE A 309 13.57 12.95 -7.42
CA PHE A 309 13.07 13.09 -6.06
C PHE A 309 13.36 14.45 -5.42
N THR A 310 14.37 15.18 -5.88
CA THR A 310 14.68 16.53 -5.39
C THR A 310 14.14 17.64 -6.27
N ASP A 311 13.45 17.30 -7.36
CA ASP A 311 12.90 18.27 -8.30
C ASP A 311 11.63 18.93 -7.72
N PRO A 312 11.58 20.27 -7.61
CA PRO A 312 10.41 20.98 -7.09
C PRO A 312 9.10 20.73 -7.85
N SER A 313 9.15 20.25 -9.09
CA SER A 313 7.95 19.84 -9.84
C SER A 313 7.34 18.53 -9.34
N TYR A 314 8.07 17.74 -8.54
CA TYR A 314 7.59 16.49 -7.92
C TYR A 314 7.40 16.63 -6.41
N GLU A 315 8.06 17.61 -5.78
CA GLU A 315 8.06 17.79 -4.33
C GLU A 315 6.88 18.62 -3.84
N ILE A 316 6.14 18.07 -2.87
CA ILE A 316 5.20 18.81 -2.04
C ILE A 316 5.95 19.31 -0.80
N ARG A 317 5.82 20.59 -0.48
CA ARG A 317 6.48 21.23 0.65
C ARG A 317 5.49 22.03 1.49
N PHE A 318 5.49 21.81 2.80
CA PHE A 318 4.58 22.50 3.72
C PHE A 318 5.16 22.58 5.15
N ALA A 319 4.69 23.56 5.91
CA ALA A 319 4.93 23.58 7.36
C ALA A 319 3.93 22.62 8.02
N LEU A 320 4.41 21.71 8.85
CA LEU A 320 3.55 20.91 9.73
C LEU A 320 3.33 21.73 11.01
N ALA A 321 2.12 22.24 11.20
CA ALA A 321 1.77 23.08 12.34
C ALA A 321 1.52 22.24 13.60
N ALA A 322 1.59 22.86 14.78
CA ALA A 322 1.21 22.19 16.02
C ALA A 322 -0.24 21.67 15.93
N GLY A 323 -0.44 20.41 16.31
CA GLY A 323 -1.70 19.69 16.18
C GLY A 323 -1.97 19.14 14.77
N GLU A 324 -1.02 19.25 13.85
CA GLU A 324 -1.05 18.51 12.58
C GLU A 324 -0.22 17.22 12.67
N LEU A 325 -0.76 16.15 12.11
CA LEU A 325 -0.13 14.84 12.01
C LEU A 325 -0.11 14.39 10.56
N MET A 326 1.04 13.98 10.03
CA MET A 326 1.12 13.32 8.73
C MET A 326 1.28 11.81 8.92
N LEU A 327 0.56 11.05 8.09
CA LEU A 327 0.61 9.59 8.03
C LEU A 327 0.89 9.22 6.57
N PHE A 328 1.92 8.41 6.33
CA PHE A 328 2.33 8.08 4.97
C PHE A 328 2.90 6.66 4.84
N ASP A 329 2.67 6.06 3.68
CA ASP A 329 3.27 4.80 3.26
C ASP A 329 4.78 5.02 3.10
N ASN A 330 5.53 4.40 3.99
CA ASN A 330 6.98 4.56 4.13
C ASN A 330 7.77 3.79 3.06
N SER A 331 7.11 3.01 2.21
CA SER A 331 7.70 2.43 1.01
C SER A 331 7.36 3.26 -0.24
N ARG A 332 6.19 3.91 -0.31
CA ARG A 332 5.77 4.70 -1.48
C ARG A 332 6.20 6.16 -1.41
N VAL A 333 5.95 6.84 -0.30
CA VAL A 333 6.15 8.29 -0.18
C VAL A 333 7.50 8.55 0.49
N LEU A 334 8.42 9.13 -0.26
CA LEU A 334 9.66 9.62 0.31
C LEU A 334 9.37 10.90 1.08
N HIS A 335 9.99 11.02 2.25
CA HIS A 335 9.84 12.19 3.09
C HIS A 335 11.20 12.83 3.39
N GLY A 336 11.17 14.09 3.78
CA GLY A 336 12.35 14.86 4.14
C GLY A 336 11.96 16.15 4.87
N ARG A 337 12.95 17.04 5.01
CA ARG A 337 12.72 18.39 5.50
C ARG A 337 13.73 19.37 4.95
N THR A 338 13.31 20.63 4.80
CA THR A 338 14.24 21.73 4.56
C THR A 338 15.09 22.03 5.80
N SER A 339 16.17 22.79 5.64
CA SER A 339 16.95 23.31 6.77
C SER A 339 16.15 24.34 7.58
N TYR A 340 16.55 24.58 8.82
CA TYR A 340 15.99 25.62 9.70
C TYR A 340 17.05 26.08 10.70
N ASP A 341 16.87 27.28 11.24
CA ASP A 341 17.70 27.77 12.34
C ASP A 341 17.18 27.22 13.68
N THR A 342 18.04 26.51 14.40
CA THR A 342 17.72 25.97 15.74
C THR A 342 17.61 27.03 16.82
N ASN A 343 17.96 28.29 16.51
CA ASN A 343 17.84 29.42 17.43
C ASN A 343 16.51 30.19 17.27
N GLU A 344 15.70 29.90 16.24
CA GLU A 344 14.43 30.59 16.01
C GLU A 344 13.36 30.23 17.03
N GLY A 345 13.34 28.98 17.50
CA GLY A 345 12.31 28.51 18.43
C GLY A 345 12.36 27.00 18.65
N PHE A 346 11.42 26.50 19.44
CA PHE A 346 11.30 25.08 19.73
C PHE A 346 10.58 24.34 18.59
N ARG A 347 11.06 23.13 18.29
CA ARG A 347 10.41 22.22 17.34
C ARG A 347 10.41 20.84 17.95
N HIS A 348 9.23 20.22 18.04
CA HIS A 348 9.03 18.93 18.68
C HIS A 348 7.94 18.15 17.96
N LEU A 349 8.34 17.03 17.37
CA LEU A 349 7.46 16.04 16.77
C LEU A 349 7.57 14.72 17.52
N GLN A 350 6.48 13.97 17.56
CA GLN A 350 6.48 12.55 17.88
C GLN A 350 6.40 11.74 16.60
N GLY A 351 7.08 10.59 16.56
CA GLY A 351 7.00 9.64 15.45
C GLY A 351 6.64 8.25 15.92
N CYS A 352 5.91 7.50 15.09
CA CYS A 352 5.69 6.07 15.30
C CYS A 352 5.55 5.37 13.94
N TYR A 353 5.52 4.04 13.98
CA TYR A 353 5.34 3.23 12.78
C TYR A 353 4.12 2.32 12.92
N LEU A 354 3.47 1.99 11.80
CA LEU A 354 2.43 0.96 11.72
C LEU A 354 2.82 -0.12 10.69
N ASP A 355 2.17 -1.27 10.80
CA ASP A 355 2.13 -2.27 9.72
C ASP A 355 1.19 -1.81 8.58
N ILE A 356 1.46 -2.26 7.35
CA ILE A 356 0.89 -1.69 6.11
C ILE A 356 -0.57 -2.10 5.84
N ASP A 357 -1.01 -3.19 6.45
CA ASP A 357 -2.31 -3.83 6.24
C ASP A 357 -3.48 -3.10 6.92
N GLY A 358 -3.20 -2.39 8.02
CA GLY A 358 -4.20 -1.70 8.83
C GLY A 358 -5.21 -0.85 8.05
N PRO A 359 -4.79 0.12 7.21
CA PRO A 359 -5.72 0.98 6.49
C PRO A 359 -6.66 0.22 5.54
N ARG A 360 -6.20 -0.87 4.90
CA ARG A 360 -7.06 -1.71 4.05
C ARG A 360 -8.09 -2.47 4.90
N GLU A 361 -7.67 -3.04 6.04
CA GLU A 361 -8.58 -3.70 6.98
C GLU A 361 -9.68 -2.72 7.46
N ARG A 362 -9.29 -1.51 7.86
CA ARG A 362 -10.23 -0.47 8.33
C ARG A 362 -11.16 -0.02 7.20
N TYR A 363 -10.66 0.14 5.97
CA TYR A 363 -11.47 0.51 4.82
C TYR A 363 -12.55 -0.55 4.53
N ALA A 364 -12.14 -1.83 4.49
CA ALA A 364 -13.07 -2.93 4.27
C ALA A 364 -14.14 -3.02 5.37
N SER A 365 -13.74 -2.79 6.63
CA SER A 365 -14.66 -2.79 7.78
C SER A 365 -15.71 -1.69 7.66
N VAL A 366 -15.31 -0.45 7.35
CA VAL A 366 -16.24 0.68 7.18
C VAL A 366 -17.12 0.50 5.93
N ALA A 367 -16.61 -0.15 4.88
CA ALA A 367 -17.41 -0.45 3.69
C ALA A 367 -18.53 -1.46 3.97
N LYS A 368 -18.24 -2.52 4.73
CA LYS A 368 -19.24 -3.55 5.08
C LYS A 368 -20.35 -3.03 5.98
N LEU A 369 -20.02 -2.14 6.94
CA LEU A 369 -21.03 -1.52 7.81
C LEU A 369 -22.10 -0.77 7.01
N ARG A 370 -21.68 -0.01 6.00
CA ARG A 370 -22.62 0.74 5.13
C ARG A 370 -23.51 -0.16 4.29
N GLN A 371 -22.98 -1.26 3.74
CA GLN A 371 -23.79 -2.22 2.99
C GLN A 371 -24.88 -2.82 3.89
N THR A 372 -24.54 -3.14 5.13
CA THR A 372 -25.53 -3.67 6.10
C THR A 372 -26.60 -2.64 6.46
N GLU A 373 -26.23 -1.36 6.61
CA GLU A 373 -27.19 -0.27 6.86
C GLU A 373 -28.12 -0.03 5.66
N GLU A 374 -27.59 -0.08 4.44
CA GLU A 374 -28.34 0.07 3.18
C GLU A 374 -29.27 -1.13 2.90
N GLU A 375 -28.91 -2.34 3.32
CA GLU A 375 -29.76 -3.54 3.21
C GLU A 375 -30.91 -3.57 4.24
N ILE A 376 -30.78 -2.86 5.36
CA ILE A 376 -31.78 -2.79 6.44
C ILE A 376 -32.77 -1.63 6.23
N ALA A 377 -32.35 -0.57 5.53
CA ALA A 377 -33.15 0.63 5.23
C ALA A 377 -34.12 0.41 4.04
#